data_AF-A0A2D5R742-F1
#
_entry.id   AF-A0A2D5R742-F1
#
_cell.length_a   1.000
_cell.length_b   1.000
_cell.length_c   1.000
_cell.angle_alpha   90.00
_cell.angle_beta   90.00
_cell.angle_gamma   90.00
#
_symmetry.space_group_name_H-M   'P 1'
#
loop_
_entity.id
_entity.type
_entity.pdbx_description
1 polymer ?
#
loop_
_entity_poly.entity_id
_entity_poly.type
_entity_poly.pdbx_seq_one_letter_code
_entity_poly.pdbx_strand_id
1 'polypeptide(L)'
;MSKTPLKRGRPSGMPVRQLELKQTLLEYPDAPNVIETVLRAVLDDNHKNQVATPEFLMDRILPISTFEKAVDSREKIDIVINTIRSEEEAIEGEVIE
;
A
#
# COMPACT_ATOMS: atom_id res chain seq x y z
N MET A 1 -1.42 -10.25 23.33
CA MET A 1 -0.70 -9.59 22.21
C MET A 1 0.75 -10.05 22.24
N SER A 2 1.09 -11.09 21.49
CA SER A 2 2.44 -11.63 21.42
C SER A 2 3.33 -10.68 20.63
N LYS A 3 4.19 -9.94 21.31
CA LYS A 3 5.29 -9.21 20.67
C LYS A 3 6.28 -10.25 20.15
N THR A 4 6.15 -10.66 18.89
CA THR A 4 7.18 -11.46 18.22
C THR A 4 8.47 -10.65 18.25
N PRO A 5 9.58 -11.18 18.79
CA PRO A 5 10.78 -10.40 18.96
C PRO A 5 11.32 -9.95 17.61
N LEU A 6 11.46 -8.63 17.41
CA LEU A 6 12.13 -8.05 16.26
C LEU A 6 13.52 -8.69 16.15
N LYS A 7 13.73 -9.45 15.08
CA LYS A 7 15.00 -10.12 14.79
C LYS A 7 16.08 -9.05 14.68
N ARG A 8 16.97 -8.94 15.67
CA ARG A 8 18.08 -7.96 15.68
C ARG A 8 18.96 -8.19 14.44
N GLY A 9 18.94 -7.24 13.50
CA GLY A 9 19.65 -7.26 12.22
C GLY A 9 19.35 -6.00 11.40
N ARG A 10 19.90 -5.91 10.17
CA ARG A 10 19.56 -4.82 9.21
C ARG A 10 18.03 -4.71 9.15
N PRO A 11 17.45 -3.50 9.24
CA PRO A 11 16.00 -3.35 9.15
C PRO A 11 15.51 -4.11 7.93
N SER A 12 14.48 -4.93 8.15
CA SER A 12 13.85 -5.68 7.07
C SER A 12 13.54 -4.71 5.92
N GLY A 13 13.73 -5.15 4.67
CA GLY A 13 13.64 -4.26 3.51
C GLY A 13 12.36 -3.44 3.51
N MET A 14 12.35 -2.30 2.79
CA MET A 14 11.18 -1.42 2.63
C MET A 14 9.83 -2.17 2.52
N PRO A 15 9.67 -3.25 1.73
CA PRO A 15 8.40 -3.98 1.65
C PRO A 15 7.94 -4.61 2.97
N VAL A 16 8.84 -5.13 3.80
CA VAL A 16 8.47 -5.78 5.06
C VAL A 16 8.06 -4.75 6.11
N ARG A 17 8.75 -3.61 6.17
CA ARG A 17 8.36 -2.47 7.02
C ARG A 17 7.00 -1.90 6.64
N GLN A 18 6.69 -1.84 5.34
CA GLN A 18 5.37 -1.41 4.86
C GLN A 18 4.27 -2.39 5.26
N LEU A 19 4.54 -3.70 5.22
CA LEU A 19 3.59 -4.72 5.66
C LEU A 19 3.35 -4.69 7.17
N GLU A 20 4.40 -4.52 7.97
CA GLU A 20 4.29 -4.33 9.43
C GLU A 20 3.46 -3.07 9.75
N LEU A 21 3.77 -1.94 9.10
CA LEU A 21 3.01 -0.70 9.24
C LEU A 21 1.53 -0.91 8.87
N LYS A 22 1.28 -1.56 7.72
CA LYS A 22 -0.07 -1.89 7.26
C LYS A 22 -0.83 -2.71 8.29
N GLN A 23 -0.23 -3.77 8.82
CA GLN A 23 -0.83 -4.60 9.87
C GLN A 23 -1.14 -3.76 11.11
N THR A 24 -0.19 -2.95 11.58
CA THR A 24 -0.42 -2.11 12.77
C THR A 24 -1.52 -1.07 12.58
N LEU A 25 -1.68 -0.53 11.37
CA LEU A 25 -2.73 0.45 11.06
C LEU A 25 -4.11 -0.21 10.92
N LEU A 26 -4.18 -1.42 10.36
CA LEU A 26 -5.43 -2.17 10.20
C LEU A 26 -5.90 -2.84 11.50
N GLU A 27 -4.95 -3.34 12.31
CA GLU A 27 -5.22 -4.08 13.54
C GLU A 27 -5.36 -3.15 14.76
N TYR A 28 -5.25 -1.83 14.58
CA TYR A 28 -5.37 -0.90 15.70
C TYR A 28 -6.81 -0.93 16.26
N PRO A 29 -7.00 -1.40 17.50
CA PRO A 29 -8.32 -1.74 18.03
C PRO A 29 -9.24 -0.53 18.22
N ASP A 30 -8.65 0.66 18.40
CA ASP A 30 -9.41 1.89 18.67
C ASP A 30 -9.71 2.70 17.39
N ALA A 31 -9.21 2.28 16.22
CA ALA A 31 -9.51 2.92 14.94
C ALA A 31 -11.03 3.14 14.71
N PRO A 32 -11.92 2.14 14.91
CA PRO A 32 -13.36 2.34 14.74
C PRO A 32 -13.94 3.33 15.77
N ASN A 33 -13.48 3.28 17.03
CA ASN A 33 -13.95 4.17 18.09
C ASN A 33 -13.59 5.64 17.81
N VAL A 34 -12.40 5.87 17.26
CA VAL A 34 -11.95 7.22 16.86
C VAL A 34 -12.80 7.73 15.71
N ILE A 35 -13.06 6.91 14.69
CA ILE A 35 -13.90 7.30 13.55
C ILE A 35 -15.32 7.64 14.02
N GLU A 36 -15.89 6.84 14.91
CA GLU A 36 -17.23 7.09 15.46
C GLU A 36 -17.28 8.39 16.28
N THR A 37 -16.25 8.66 17.09
CA THR A 37 -16.17 9.88 17.90
C THR A 37 -16.09 11.13 17.02
N VAL A 38 -15.31 11.06 15.94
CA VAL A 38 -15.20 12.14 14.96
C VAL A 38 -16.52 12.34 14.22
N LEU A 39 -17.17 11.25 13.79
CA LEU A 39 -18.46 11.31 13.11
C LEU A 39 -19.52 12.00 13.98
N ARG A 40 -19.58 11.66 15.27
CA ARG A 40 -20.47 12.33 16.23
C ARG A 40 -20.17 13.83 16.36
N ALA A 41 -18.89 14.22 16.29
CA ALA A 41 -18.49 15.62 16.32
C ALA A 41 -18.80 16.36 15.00
N VAL A 42 -18.81 15.69 13.85
CA VAL A 42 -19.24 16.28 12.56
C VAL A 42 -20.73 16.60 12.57
N LEU A 43 -21.53 15.72 13.18
CA LEU A 43 -22.99 15.86 13.25
C LEU A 43 -23.45 16.90 14.29
N ASP A 44 -22.54 17.42 15.11
CA ASP A 44 -22.83 18.44 16.12
C ASP A 44 -22.55 19.86 15.58
N ASP A 45 -23.62 20.57 15.24
CA ASP A 45 -23.61 21.95 14.73
C ASP A 45 -23.10 22.99 15.76
N ASN A 46 -22.82 22.59 17.01
CA ASN A 46 -22.23 23.47 18.03
C ASN A 46 -20.78 23.10 18.36
N HIS A 47 -20.18 22.16 17.61
CA HIS A 47 -18.80 21.77 17.87
C HIS A 47 -17.82 22.89 17.48
N LYS A 48 -16.87 23.20 18.37
CA LYS A 48 -15.94 24.34 18.21
C LYS A 48 -15.07 24.26 16.95
N ASN A 49 -14.82 23.04 16.46
CA ASN A 49 -13.95 22.76 15.31
C ASN A 49 -14.70 22.10 14.14
N GLN A 50 -15.98 22.43 13.93
CA GLN A 50 -16.83 21.84 12.87
C GLN A 50 -16.16 21.82 11.49
N VAL A 51 -15.49 22.90 11.08
CA VAL A 51 -14.86 22.99 9.76
C VAL A 51 -13.73 21.96 9.58
N ALA A 52 -13.01 21.61 10.65
CA ALA A 52 -11.90 20.65 10.60
C ALA A 52 -12.34 19.19 10.77
N THR A 53 -13.59 18.95 11.17
CA THR A 53 -14.05 17.60 11.53
C THR A 53 -14.30 16.69 10.30
N PRO A 54 -14.87 17.20 9.17
CA PRO A 54 -14.97 16.45 7.93
C PRO A 54 -13.61 16.12 7.30
N GLU A 55 -12.68 17.07 7.31
CA GLU A 55 -11.31 16.85 6.79
C GLU A 55 -10.60 15.75 7.58
N PHE A 56 -10.67 15.81 8.91
CA PHE A 56 -10.11 14.79 9.78
C PHE A 56 -10.77 13.42 9.59
N LEU A 57 -12.09 13.38 9.33
CA LEU A 57 -12.79 12.13 9.02
C LEU A 57 -12.24 11.49 7.74
N MET A 58 -12.01 12.28 6.69
CA MET A 58 -11.46 11.80 5.42
C MET A 58 -10.03 11.25 5.57
N ASP A 59 -9.18 11.96 6.33
CA ASP A 59 -7.80 11.54 6.62
C ASP A 59 -7.73 10.19 7.36
N ARG A 60 -8.79 9.84 8.09
CA ARG A 60 -8.87 8.57 8.85
C ARG A 60 -9.44 7.43 8.02
N ILE A 61 -10.39 7.71 7.13
CA ILE A 61 -11.04 6.70 6.28
C ILE A 61 -10.16 6.34 5.06
N LEU A 62 -9.45 7.31 4.49
CA LEU A 62 -8.66 7.10 3.27
C LEU A 62 -7.60 5.99 3.40
N PRO A 63 -6.79 5.92 4.48
CA PRO A 63 -5.82 4.84 4.65
C PRO A 63 -6.52 3.47 4.64
N ILE A 64 -7.61 3.31 5.37
CA ILE A 64 -8.34 2.03 5.49
C ILE A 64 -8.88 1.59 4.13
N SER A 65 -9.51 2.49 3.37
CA SER A 65 -10.07 2.19 2.04
C SER A 65 -9.00 1.78 1.02
N THR A 66 -7.82 2.43 1.04
CA THR A 66 -6.73 2.06 0.13
C THR A 66 -6.18 0.66 0.41
N PHE A 67 -6.22 0.23 1.67
CA PHE A 67 -5.70 -1.08 2.07
C PHE A 67 -6.67 -2.24 1.86
N GLU A 68 -7.99 -2.00 1.93
CA GLU A 68 -9.00 -3.00 1.59
C GLU A 68 -8.99 -3.35 0.09
N LYS A 69 -8.88 -2.35 -0.79
CA LYS A 69 -8.84 -2.57 -2.24
C LYS A 69 -7.61 -3.36 -2.71
N ALA A 70 -6.47 -3.20 -2.05
CA ALA A 70 -5.25 -3.93 -2.39
C ALA A 70 -5.31 -5.44 -2.08
N VAL A 71 -6.31 -5.92 -1.34
CA VAL A 71 -6.52 -7.37 -1.11
C VAL A 71 -7.18 -8.03 -2.34
N ASP A 72 -7.94 -7.27 -3.13
CA ASP A 72 -8.65 -7.76 -4.32
C ASP A 72 -7.84 -7.60 -5.63
N SER A 73 -6.83 -6.72 -5.63
CA SER A 73 -5.94 -6.51 -6.77
C SER A 73 -4.89 -7.62 -6.92
N ARG A 74 -5.32 -8.86 -7.14
CA ARG A 74 -4.58 -9.74 -8.07
C ARG A 74 -4.89 -9.27 -9.48
N GLU A 75 -4.52 -8.03 -9.81
CA GLU A 75 -4.55 -7.58 -11.20
C GLU A 75 -3.53 -8.43 -11.97
N LYS A 76 -4.07 -9.35 -12.77
CA LYS A 76 -3.32 -10.25 -13.63
C LYS A 76 -2.55 -9.41 -14.64
N ILE A 77 -1.26 -9.20 -14.39
CA ILE A 77 -0.37 -8.49 -15.32
C ILE A 77 -0.12 -9.42 -16.51
N ASP A 78 -0.87 -9.23 -17.59
CA ASP A 78 -0.66 -9.93 -18.86
C ASP A 78 0.40 -9.18 -19.69
N ILE A 79 1.65 -9.64 -19.61
CA ILE A 79 2.76 -9.10 -20.43
C ILE A 79 2.76 -9.81 -21.78
N VAL A 80 2.39 -9.09 -22.85
CA VAL A 80 2.51 -9.55 -24.24
C VAL A 80 3.83 -9.05 -24.81
N ILE A 81 4.81 -9.96 -24.97
CA ILE A 81 6.11 -9.63 -25.57
C ILE A 81 6.05 -9.89 -27.07
N ASN A 82 6.06 -8.82 -27.87
CA ASN A 82 6.26 -8.92 -29.31
C ASN A 82 7.74 -8.76 -29.63
N THR A 83 8.45 -9.87 -29.81
CA THR A 83 9.82 -9.84 -30.35
C THR A 83 9.76 -9.64 -31.86
N ILE A 84 10.07 -8.44 -32.35
CA ILE A 84 10.39 -8.27 -33.76
C ILE A 84 11.79 -8.83 -33.94
N ARG A 85 11.85 -10.03 -34.51
CA ARG A 85 13.11 -10.69 -34.87
C ARG A 85 13.68 -9.92 -36.05
N SER A 86 14.72 -9.11 -35.81
CA SER A 86 15.57 -8.62 -36.91
C SER A 86 16.27 -9.84 -37.48
N GLU A 87 16.02 -10.13 -38.74
CA GLU A 87 16.62 -11.24 -39.46
C GLU A 87 18.15 -11.18 -39.36
N GLU A 88 18.72 -12.37 -39.19
CA GLU A 88 20.12 -12.64 -38.93
C GLU A 88 20.93 -12.33 -40.20
N GLU A 89 21.70 -11.24 -40.23
CA GLU A 89 22.82 -11.13 -41.17
C GLU A 89 23.98 -11.96 -40.60
N ALA A 90 24.09 -13.20 -41.07
CA ALA A 90 25.24 -14.05 -40.83
C ALA A 90 26.50 -13.38 -41.40
N ILE A 91 27.40 -12.95 -40.52
CA ILE A 91 28.73 -12.50 -40.90
C ILE A 91 29.54 -13.77 -41.18
N GLU A 92 29.72 -14.12 -42.45
CA GLU A 92 30.66 -15.16 -42.87
C GLU A 92 32.06 -14.77 -42.38
N GLY A 93 32.61 -15.61 -41.48
CA GLY A 93 33.95 -15.44 -40.96
C GLY A 93 34.98 -15.68 -42.06
N GLU A 94 35.82 -14.68 -42.32
CA GLU A 94 37.08 -14.85 -43.05
C GLU A 94 38.02 -15.73 -42.22
N VAL A 95 38.30 -16.94 -42.71
CA VAL A 95 39.38 -17.79 -42.19
C VAL A 95 40.68 -17.30 -42.82
N ILE A 96 41.61 -16.82 -41.98
CA ILE A 96 42.98 -16.49 -42.37
C ILE A 96 43.87 -17.67 -41.94
N GLU A 97 44.18 -18.58 -42.86
CA GLU A 97 45.41 -19.41 -42.88
C GLU A 97 45.83 -19.72 -44.32
#